data_AF-A0A8E4GCB2-F1
#
_entry.id   AF-A0A8E4GCB2-F1
#
_cell.length_a   1.000
_cell.length_b   1.000
_cell.length_c   1.000
_cell.angle_alpha   90.00
_cell.angle_beta   90.00
_cell.angle_gamma   90.00
#
_symmetry.space_group_name_H-M   'P 1'
#
loop_
_entity.id
_entity.type
_entity.pdbx_description
1 polymer ?
#
loop_
_entity_poly.entity_id
_entity_poly.type
_entity_poly.pdbx_seq_one_letter_code
_entity_poly.pdbx_strand_id
1 'polypeptide(L)'
;MRKSALLASVMRSGERRRLLASLPAAMATELRAQIALVCRHGWDEPTLVEPALRGPGQTIGDADGGPGLEDIVQLSHTLGAATLSRVVMATASADASFILAALEPALAKTVRAELAASRPLPPALAAAVRNAAHAQAAAAHPARRVVP
;
A
#
# COMPACT_ATOMS: atom_id res chain seq x y z
N MET A 1 -11.00 4.31 2.68
CA MET A 1 -10.65 5.43 3.59
C MET A 1 -9.15 5.73 3.68
N ARG A 2 -8.25 4.74 3.72
CA ARG A 2 -6.79 4.97 3.93
C ARG A 2 -6.09 5.80 2.84
N LYS A 3 -6.38 5.54 1.57
CA LYS A 3 -5.90 6.39 0.46
C LYS A 3 -6.38 7.83 0.55
N SER A 4 -7.64 8.01 0.95
CA SER A 4 -8.20 9.34 1.20
C SER A 4 -7.47 10.05 2.35
N ALA A 5 -7.00 9.30 3.35
CA ALA A 5 -6.19 9.84 4.44
C ALA A 5 -4.79 10.24 4.00
N LEU A 6 -4.15 9.44 3.14
CA LEU A 6 -2.84 9.76 2.53
C LEU A 6 -2.92 10.96 1.60
N LEU A 7 -3.96 11.03 0.76
CA LEU A 7 -4.22 12.21 -0.05
C LEU A 7 -4.44 13.44 0.86
N ALA A 8 -5.30 13.30 1.88
CA ALA A 8 -5.61 14.39 2.78
C ALA A 8 -4.43 14.83 3.66
N SER A 9 -3.43 13.98 3.91
CA SER A 9 -2.24 14.37 4.68
C SER A 9 -1.32 15.28 3.89
N VAL A 10 -1.20 15.09 2.56
CA VAL A 10 -0.40 15.94 1.66
C VAL A 10 -1.13 17.18 1.15
N MET A 11 -2.45 17.27 1.34
CA MET A 11 -3.25 18.44 0.97
C MET A 11 -2.91 19.67 1.82
N ARG A 12 -3.07 20.87 1.23
CA ARG A 12 -2.96 22.13 1.97
C ARG A 12 -3.99 22.18 3.09
N SER A 13 -3.63 22.78 4.22
CA SER A 13 -4.46 22.81 5.44
C SER A 13 -5.87 23.41 5.23
N GLY A 14 -6.03 24.32 4.26
CA GLY A 14 -7.33 24.88 3.86
C GLY A 14 -8.19 23.90 3.06
N GLU A 15 -7.60 23.18 2.11
CA GLU A 15 -8.29 22.18 1.27
C GLU A 15 -8.72 20.97 2.10
N ARG A 16 -7.84 20.50 2.98
CA ARG A 16 -8.15 19.42 3.94
C ARG A 16 -9.34 19.77 4.83
N ARG A 17 -9.41 21.02 5.33
CA ARG A 17 -10.55 21.49 6.14
C ARG A 17 -11.85 21.50 5.34
N ARG A 18 -11.82 21.95 4.09
CA ARG A 18 -12.99 21.95 3.21
C ARG A 18 -13.47 20.53 2.90
N LEU A 19 -12.55 19.61 2.60
CA LEU A 19 -12.86 18.19 2.39
C LEU A 19 -13.51 17.55 3.62
N LEU A 20 -12.94 17.77 4.81
CA LEU A 20 -13.50 17.21 6.05
C LEU A 20 -14.86 17.82 6.41
N ALA A 21 -15.11 19.06 6.02
CA ALA A 21 -16.39 19.74 6.23
C ALA A 21 -17.48 19.28 5.24
N SER A 22 -17.11 18.77 4.06
CA SER A 22 -18.06 18.27 3.07
C SER A 22 -18.46 16.81 3.28
N LEU A 23 -17.85 16.12 4.26
CA LEU A 23 -18.13 14.71 4.56
C LEU A 23 -19.13 14.55 5.72
N PRO A 24 -19.91 13.46 5.75
CA PRO A 24 -20.69 13.09 6.93
C PRO A 24 -19.81 12.98 8.18
N ALA A 25 -20.34 13.41 9.33
CA ALA A 25 -19.57 13.53 10.58
C ALA A 25 -18.84 12.25 11.00
N ALA A 26 -19.47 11.08 10.82
CA ALA A 26 -18.87 9.78 11.10
C ALA A 26 -17.64 9.52 10.21
N MET A 27 -17.77 9.73 8.90
CA MET A 27 -16.67 9.56 7.93
C MET A 27 -15.56 10.58 8.15
N ALA A 28 -15.89 11.83 8.46
CA ALA A 28 -14.90 12.87 8.76
C ALA A 28 -14.09 12.53 10.03
N THR A 29 -14.73 11.92 11.03
CA THR A 29 -14.07 11.49 12.27
C THR A 29 -13.11 10.33 12.00
N GLU A 30 -13.56 9.32 11.26
CA GLU A 30 -12.71 8.20 10.85
C GLU A 30 -11.52 8.69 10.00
N LEU A 31 -11.77 9.58 9.04
CA LEU A 31 -10.73 10.13 8.17
C LEU A 31 -9.70 10.96 8.97
N ARG A 32 -10.14 11.77 9.95
CA ARG A 32 -9.21 12.50 10.85
C ARG A 32 -8.31 11.54 11.63
N ALA A 33 -8.84 10.44 12.15
CA ALA A 33 -8.06 9.45 12.89
C ALA A 33 -6.98 8.81 11.99
N GLN A 34 -7.32 8.51 10.74
CA GLN A 34 -6.38 7.97 9.76
C GLN A 34 -5.32 9.00 9.33
N ILE A 35 -5.69 10.27 9.11
CA ILE A 35 -4.73 11.35 8.80
C ILE A 35 -3.74 11.51 9.96
N ALA A 36 -4.23 11.53 11.21
CA ALA A 36 -3.38 11.63 12.38
C ALA A 36 -2.44 10.43 12.54
N LEU A 37 -2.83 9.25 12.06
CA LEU A 37 -1.96 8.07 12.03
C LEU A 37 -0.86 8.24 10.97
N VAL A 38 -1.23 8.66 9.75
CA VAL A 38 -0.29 8.92 8.65
C VAL A 38 0.77 9.96 9.07
N CYS A 39 0.36 11.12 9.60
CA CYS A 39 1.31 12.16 10.02
C CYS A 39 2.20 11.73 11.20
N ARG A 40 1.66 10.93 12.15
CA ARG A 40 2.47 10.43 13.28
C ARG A 40 3.59 9.48 12.85
N HIS A 41 3.38 8.77 11.74
CA HIS A 41 4.37 7.86 11.18
C HIS A 41 5.26 8.52 10.11
N GLY A 42 5.07 9.81 9.81
CA GLY A 42 5.83 10.52 8.77
C GLY A 42 5.50 10.05 7.34
N TRP A 43 4.35 9.41 7.14
CA TRP A 43 3.93 8.92 5.82
C TRP A 43 3.26 10.00 4.97
N ASP A 44 3.35 11.27 5.37
CA ASP A 44 2.89 12.43 4.63
C ASP A 44 3.98 13.03 3.72
N GLU A 45 5.09 12.33 3.54
CA GLU A 45 6.11 12.71 2.56
C GLU A 45 5.60 12.49 1.13
N PRO A 46 5.67 13.51 0.23
CA PRO A 46 5.16 13.40 -1.14
C PRO A 46 5.75 12.22 -1.92
N THR A 47 7.02 11.88 -1.66
CA THR A 47 7.75 10.77 -2.27
C THR A 47 7.14 9.39 -1.93
N LEU A 48 6.52 9.24 -0.76
CA LEU A 48 5.82 8.03 -0.34
C LEU A 48 4.36 8.01 -0.79
N VAL A 49 3.73 9.18 -0.86
CA VAL A 49 2.31 9.34 -1.16
C VAL A 49 2.02 9.28 -2.66
N GLU A 50 2.84 9.90 -3.50
CA GLU A 50 2.64 9.89 -4.96
C GLU A 50 2.56 8.48 -5.57
N PRO A 51 3.46 7.53 -5.26
CA PRO A 51 3.36 6.17 -5.79
C PRO A 51 2.12 5.43 -5.28
N ALA A 52 1.68 5.71 -4.05
CA ALA A 52 0.51 5.08 -3.45
C ALA A 52 -0.83 5.64 -3.98
N LEU A 53 -0.82 6.87 -4.51
CA LEU A 53 -1.96 7.52 -5.14
C LEU A 53 -2.06 7.26 -6.64
N ARG A 54 -0.95 6.90 -7.31
CA ARG A 54 -0.98 6.44 -8.69
C ARG A 54 -1.86 5.19 -8.77
N GLY A 55 -2.98 5.34 -9.45
CA GLY A 55 -3.91 4.24 -9.70
C GLY A 55 -3.28 3.13 -10.55
N PRO A 56 -4.02 2.03 -10.78
CA PRO A 56 -3.52 0.78 -11.32
C PRO A 56 -3.06 0.80 -12.80
N GLY A 57 -2.79 1.98 -13.38
CA GLY A 57 -2.36 2.16 -14.78
C GLY A 57 -1.50 3.40 -15.06
N GLN A 58 -0.94 4.08 -14.05
CA GLN A 58 -0.02 5.21 -14.25
C GLN A 58 1.38 4.91 -13.70
N THR A 59 1.97 3.80 -14.10
CA THR A 59 3.42 3.60 -14.04
C THR A 59 4.01 3.93 -15.41
N ILE A 60 3.97 5.21 -15.79
CA ILE A 60 4.84 5.71 -16.84
C ILE A 60 6.15 6.08 -16.14
N GLY A 61 7.15 5.20 -16.18
CA GLY A 61 8.54 5.61 -15.98
C GLY A 61 9.47 4.69 -15.20
N ASP A 62 9.01 3.81 -14.30
CA ASP A 62 9.91 2.91 -13.58
C ASP A 62 9.89 1.52 -14.20
N ALA A 63 10.98 1.18 -14.87
CA ALA A 63 11.27 -0.13 -15.46
C ALA A 63 11.48 -1.25 -14.41
N ASP A 64 10.95 -1.10 -13.19
CA ASP A 64 11.10 -2.04 -12.08
C ASP A 64 9.71 -2.44 -11.54
N GLY A 65 8.88 -2.96 -12.45
CA GLY A 65 7.44 -3.27 -12.32
C GLY A 65 7.08 -4.30 -11.25
N GLY A 66 7.24 -3.93 -9.99
CA GLY A 66 6.71 -4.65 -8.82
C GLY A 66 5.24 -4.33 -8.55
N PRO A 67 4.54 -5.16 -7.75
CA PRO A 67 3.16 -4.90 -7.36
C PRO A 67 3.07 -3.62 -6.51
N GLY A 68 2.12 -2.74 -6.86
CA GLY A 68 1.85 -1.52 -6.10
C GLY A 68 1.09 -1.79 -4.79
N LEU A 69 0.86 -0.75 -3.99
CA LEU A 69 0.13 -0.88 -2.71
C LEU A 69 -1.24 -1.54 -2.88
N GLU A 70 -1.97 -1.18 -3.95
CA GLU A 70 -3.26 -1.76 -4.28
C GLU A 70 -3.17 -3.26 -4.55
N ASP A 71 -2.17 -3.68 -5.33
CA ASP A 71 -1.95 -5.08 -5.66
C ASP A 71 -1.63 -5.87 -4.40
N ILE A 72 -0.86 -5.31 -3.46
CA ILE A 72 -0.55 -5.96 -2.17
C ILE A 72 -1.81 -6.07 -1.29
N VAL A 73 -2.65 -5.04 -1.25
CA VAL A 73 -3.95 -5.11 -0.55
C VAL A 73 -4.86 -6.16 -1.19
N GLN A 74 -4.91 -6.24 -2.52
CA GLN A 74 -5.66 -7.26 -3.24
C GLN A 74 -5.15 -8.66 -2.89
N LEU A 75 -3.84 -8.86 -2.95
CA LEU A 75 -3.18 -10.13 -2.60
C LEU A 75 -3.47 -10.51 -1.14
N SER A 76 -3.62 -9.55 -0.23
CA SER A 76 -3.95 -9.82 1.17
C SER A 76 -5.29 -10.53 1.39
N HIS A 77 -6.22 -10.43 0.42
CA HIS A 77 -7.48 -11.17 0.46
C HIS A 77 -7.34 -12.65 0.02
N THR A 78 -6.20 -13.03 -0.56
CA THR A 78 -5.98 -14.36 -1.15
C THR A 78 -4.79 -15.09 -0.53
N LEU A 79 -3.79 -14.36 -0.05
CA LEU A 79 -2.56 -14.89 0.51
C LEU A 79 -2.63 -14.95 2.04
N GLY A 80 -2.13 -16.04 2.60
CA GLY A 80 -1.87 -16.13 4.04
C GLY A 80 -0.74 -15.20 4.50
N ALA A 81 -0.73 -14.88 5.79
CA ALA A 81 0.19 -13.89 6.38
C ALA A 81 1.68 -14.16 6.11
N ALA A 82 2.11 -15.43 6.14
CA ALA A 82 3.50 -15.82 5.87
C ALA A 82 3.91 -15.63 4.40
N THR A 83 2.98 -15.79 3.46
CA THR A 83 3.29 -15.52 2.03
C THR A 83 3.26 -14.03 1.78
N LEU A 84 2.29 -13.33 2.36
CA LEU A 84 2.16 -11.89 2.25
C LEU A 84 3.36 -11.16 2.87
N SER A 85 3.92 -11.63 3.99
CA SER A 85 5.14 -11.05 4.59
C SER A 85 6.33 -11.10 3.65
N ARG A 86 6.50 -12.17 2.88
CA ARG A 86 7.56 -12.29 1.87
C ARG A 86 7.33 -11.31 0.70
N VAL A 87 6.07 -11.13 0.28
CA VAL A 87 5.72 -10.11 -0.72
C VAL A 87 6.08 -8.73 -0.19
N VAL A 88 5.64 -8.37 1.02
CA VAL A 88 5.95 -7.08 1.66
C VAL A 88 7.46 -6.86 1.77
N MET A 89 8.22 -7.87 2.19
CA MET A 89 9.68 -7.81 2.30
C MET A 89 10.36 -7.62 0.94
N ALA A 90 9.82 -8.22 -0.11
CA ALA A 90 10.37 -8.12 -1.46
C ALA A 90 10.04 -6.78 -2.15
N THR A 91 8.92 -6.14 -1.79
CA THR A 91 8.39 -4.92 -2.41
C THR A 91 8.73 -3.64 -1.66
N ALA A 92 8.93 -3.70 -0.34
CA ALA A 92 9.18 -2.53 0.49
C ALA A 92 10.61 -2.00 0.26
N SER A 93 10.79 -1.18 -0.78
CA SER A 93 12.01 -0.38 -0.92
C SER A 93 12.05 0.80 0.06
N ALA A 94 10.90 1.23 0.59
CA ALA A 94 10.78 2.48 1.36
C ALA A 94 10.32 2.33 2.83
N ASP A 95 9.28 1.55 3.15
CA ASP A 95 8.90 1.25 4.55
C ASP A 95 7.84 0.13 4.59
N ALA A 96 8.13 -1.00 5.24
CA ALA A 96 7.15 -2.08 5.41
C ALA A 96 5.96 -1.62 6.28
N SER A 97 6.17 -0.66 7.19
CA SER A 97 5.14 -0.15 8.10
C SER A 97 4.00 0.53 7.35
N PHE A 98 4.33 1.23 6.26
CA PHE A 98 3.35 1.84 5.37
C PHE A 98 2.41 0.81 4.74
N ILE A 99 2.98 -0.28 4.20
CA ILE A 99 2.20 -1.37 3.60
C ILE A 99 1.33 -2.05 4.67
N LEU A 100 1.91 -2.32 5.84
CA LEU A 100 1.20 -2.94 6.97
C LEU A 100 0.01 -2.09 7.44
N ALA A 101 0.09 -0.76 7.37
CA ALA A 101 -1.02 0.10 7.73
C ALA A 101 -2.18 0.07 6.73
N ALA A 102 -1.92 -0.33 5.48
CA ALA A 102 -2.95 -0.50 4.47
C ALA A 102 -3.79 -1.78 4.69
N LEU A 103 -3.23 -2.79 5.37
CA LEU A 103 -3.87 -4.09 5.63
C LEU A 103 -4.92 -4.03 6.75
N GLU A 104 -5.73 -5.09 6.84
CA GLU A 104 -6.64 -5.29 7.98
C GLU A 104 -5.85 -5.45 9.30
N PRO A 105 -6.28 -4.85 10.43
CA PRO A 105 -5.47 -4.82 11.66
C PRO A 105 -5.01 -6.19 12.18
N ALA A 106 -5.87 -7.21 12.11
CA ALA A 106 -5.54 -8.56 12.54
C ALA A 106 -4.47 -9.20 11.63
N LEU A 107 -4.65 -9.08 10.31
CA LEU A 107 -3.69 -9.56 9.32
C LEU A 107 -2.36 -8.81 9.41
N ALA A 108 -2.40 -7.48 9.53
CA ALA A 108 -1.23 -6.62 9.69
C ALA A 108 -0.39 -7.02 10.90
N LYS A 109 -1.03 -7.37 12.03
CA LYS A 109 -0.35 -7.86 13.23
C LYS A 109 0.40 -9.16 12.96
N THR A 110 -0.26 -10.12 12.29
CA THR A 110 0.36 -11.41 11.96
C THR A 110 1.49 -11.25 10.94
N VAL A 111 1.28 -10.48 9.88
CA VAL A 111 2.33 -10.18 8.87
C VAL A 111 3.52 -9.49 9.52
N ARG A 112 3.29 -8.58 10.48
CA ARG A 112 4.38 -7.94 11.25
C ARG A 112 5.17 -8.96 12.07
N ALA A 113 4.50 -9.91 12.71
CA ALA A 113 5.18 -10.97 13.47
C ALA A 113 6.02 -11.86 12.54
N GLU A 114 5.47 -12.24 11.38
CA GLU A 114 6.18 -12.99 10.35
C GLU A 114 7.41 -12.23 9.82
N LEU A 115 7.28 -10.93 9.56
CA LEU A 115 8.40 -10.08 9.13
C LEU A 115 9.50 -10.00 10.19
N ALA A 116 9.13 -9.85 11.46
CA ALA A 116 10.10 -9.77 12.57
C ALA A 116 10.86 -11.09 12.79
N ALA A 117 10.23 -12.23 12.51
CA ALA A 117 10.84 -13.55 12.61
C ALA A 117 11.64 -13.95 11.36
N SER A 118 11.47 -13.23 10.24
CA SER A 118 12.03 -13.60 8.95
C SER A 118 13.40 -12.95 8.72
N ARG A 119 14.29 -13.69 8.05
CA ARG A 119 15.54 -13.13 7.53
C ARG A 119 15.30 -12.37 6.23
N PRO A 120 16.09 -11.32 5.93
CA PRO A 120 16.03 -10.64 4.64
C PRO A 120 16.16 -11.63 3.48
N LEU A 121 15.35 -11.44 2.43
CA LEU A 121 15.39 -12.27 1.24
C LEU A 121 16.67 -11.98 0.43
N PRO A 122 17.36 -13.01 -0.10
CA PRO A 122 18.42 -12.81 -1.09
C PRO A 122 17.87 -12.03 -2.31
N PRO A 123 18.66 -11.17 -2.95
CA PRO A 123 18.17 -10.29 -4.02
C PRO A 123 17.46 -11.03 -5.17
N ALA A 124 18.01 -12.17 -5.61
CA ALA A 124 17.40 -12.99 -6.65
C ALA A 124 16.03 -13.56 -6.23
N LEU A 125 15.89 -13.95 -4.96
CA LEU A 125 14.63 -14.46 -4.42
C LEU A 125 13.62 -13.33 -4.23
N ALA A 126 14.05 -12.15 -3.77
CA ALA A 126 13.20 -10.97 -3.67
C ALA A 126 12.63 -10.58 -5.05
N ALA A 127 13.47 -10.57 -6.09
CA ALA A 127 13.02 -10.32 -7.46
C ALA A 127 12.00 -11.37 -7.94
N ALA A 128 12.25 -12.65 -7.69
CA ALA A 128 11.32 -13.73 -8.05
C ALA A 128 9.95 -13.58 -7.33
N VAL A 129 9.97 -13.26 -6.02
CA VAL A 129 8.76 -13.03 -5.23
C VAL A 129 7.98 -11.81 -5.75
N ARG A 130 8.65 -10.70 -6.09
CA ARG A 130 8.01 -9.53 -6.70
C ARG A 130 7.32 -9.89 -8.01
N ASN A 131 8.02 -10.59 -8.89
CA ASN A 131 7.49 -10.98 -10.20
C ASN A 131 6.29 -11.92 -10.07
N ALA A 132 6.35 -12.89 -9.16
CA ALA A 132 5.25 -13.81 -8.88
C ALA A 132 4.02 -13.06 -8.33
N ALA A 133 4.23 -12.16 -7.38
CA ALA A 133 3.17 -11.34 -6.79
C ALA A 133 2.52 -10.42 -7.84
N HIS A 134 3.33 -9.81 -8.72
CA HIS A 134 2.83 -8.99 -9.83
C HIS A 134 1.98 -9.83 -10.81
N ALA A 135 2.47 -11.00 -11.22
CA ALA A 135 1.73 -11.91 -12.11
C ALA A 135 0.38 -12.35 -11.50
N GLN A 136 0.36 -12.63 -10.19
CA GLN A 136 -0.85 -13.04 -9.48
C GLN A 136 -1.85 -11.89 -9.33
N ALA A 137 -1.37 -10.67 -9.05
CA ALA A 137 -2.23 -9.48 -9.01
C ALA A 137 -2.82 -9.12 -10.38
N ALA A 138 -2.04 -9.29 -11.45
CA ALA A 138 -2.52 -9.12 -12.83
C ALA A 138 -3.58 -10.17 -13.22
N ALA A 139 -3.40 -11.44 -12.81
CA ALA A 139 -4.37 -12.50 -13.06
C ALA A 139 -5.72 -12.28 -12.36
N ALA A 140 -5.71 -11.63 -11.19
CA ALA A 140 -6.93 -11.28 -10.45
C ALA A 140 -7.75 -10.15 -11.11
N HIS A 141 -7.17 -9.42 -12.08
CA HIS A 141 -7.84 -8.35 -12.84
C HIS A 141 -7.70 -8.59 -14.36
N PRO A 142 -8.60 -9.36 -15.01
CA PRO A 142 -8.50 -9.68 -16.43
C PRO A 142 -8.60 -8.47 -17.38
N ALA A 143 -9.03 -7.30 -16.90
CA ALA A 143 -9.02 -6.04 -17.67
C ALA A 143 -7.62 -5.49 -17.97
N ARG A 144 -6.55 -6.10 -17.42
CA ARG A 144 -5.14 -5.73 -17.66
C ARG A 144 -4.45 -6.53 -18.77
N ARG A 145 -5.16 -7.43 -19.48
CA ARG A 145 -4.61 -8.04 -20.70
C ARG A 145 -4.57 -6.99 -21.82
N VAL A 146 -3.47 -6.26 -21.90
CA VAL A 146 -3.08 -5.61 -23.16
C VAL A 146 -2.80 -6.74 -24.15
N VAL A 147 -3.69 -6.85 -25.12
CA VAL A 147 -3.54 -7.66 -26.34
C VAL A 147 -2.32 -7.09 -27.10
N PRO A 148 -1.46 -7.96 -27.68
CA PRO A 148 -0.13 -7.63 -28.18
C PRO A 148 -0.05 -6.44 -29.14
#